data_AF-A0A822C7Z0-F1
#
_entry.id   AF-A0A822C7Z0-F1
#
_cell.length_a   1.000
_cell.length_b   1.000
_cell.length_c   1.000
_cell.angle_alpha   90.00
_cell.angle_beta   90.00
_cell.angle_gamma   90.00
#
_symmetry.space_group_name_H-M   'P 1'
#
loop_
_entity.id
_entity.type
_entity.pdbx_description
1 polymer ?
#
loop_
_entity_poly.entity_id
_entity_poly.type
_entity_poly.pdbx_seq_one_letter_code
_entity_poly.pdbx_strand_id
1 'polypeptide(L)'
;RRSSWLPKLSYPIRSGEHSQTAFALGFSLDYARRMNNTVFAQLIEQRSLVFFSSDKNYPFNYEPSGEDFLSAGLAEADLMHRVMNKNPQDFVKWFNEFLSTETLPSSLEPPLIADPTDPKLIHLAGLCISRAWMLEGIVDALSFDTEQNNRRNQLFELSKRNAQTGLTAIDENNYEGGHWLGTFA
;
A
#
# COMPACT_ATOMS: atom_id res chain seq x y z
N ARG A 1 20.94 -10.31 -1.26
CA ARG A 1 21.07 -8.99 -1.95
C ARG A 1 20.36 -7.86 -1.19
N ARG A 2 19.09 -7.99 -0.75
CA ARG A 2 18.41 -6.91 0.01
C ARG A 2 19.04 -6.59 1.36
N SER A 3 19.45 -7.60 2.15
CA SER A 3 20.03 -7.39 3.49
C SER A 3 21.33 -6.59 3.51
N SER A 4 22.10 -6.58 2.41
CA SER A 4 23.32 -5.77 2.26
C SER A 4 23.08 -4.42 1.59
N TRP A 5 21.93 -4.25 0.91
CA TRP A 5 21.54 -3.02 0.24
C TRP A 5 20.76 -2.08 1.17
N LEU A 6 19.79 -2.61 1.94
CA LEU A 6 18.89 -1.81 2.77
C LEU A 6 19.61 -0.92 3.81
N PRO A 7 20.71 -1.37 4.47
CA PRO A 7 21.49 -0.51 5.35
C PRO A 7 22.16 0.68 4.66
N LYS A 8 22.34 0.63 3.33
CA LYS A 8 22.98 1.68 2.52
C LYS A 8 21.97 2.67 1.94
N LEU A 9 20.69 2.34 1.95
CA LEU A 9 19.64 3.18 1.40
C LEU A 9 19.35 4.33 2.37
N SER A 10 19.65 5.56 1.96
CA SER A 10 19.48 6.76 2.81
C SER A 10 18.03 7.25 2.86
N TYR A 11 17.28 7.09 1.77
CA TYR A 11 15.91 7.56 1.63
C TYR A 11 15.03 6.47 1.01
N PRO A 12 13.77 6.32 1.44
CA PRO A 12 12.84 5.42 0.78
C PRO A 12 12.46 5.97 -0.61
N ILE A 13 12.23 5.07 -1.56
CA ILE A 13 11.70 5.40 -2.89
C ILE A 13 10.18 5.37 -2.84
N ARG A 14 9.54 6.47 -3.25
CA ARG A 14 8.11 6.73 -3.14
C ARG A 14 7.37 6.84 -4.48
N SER A 15 8.01 6.48 -5.60
CA SER A 15 7.32 6.37 -6.89
C SER A 15 6.26 5.27 -6.85
N GLY A 16 5.12 5.42 -7.53
CA GLY A 16 4.08 4.39 -7.61
C GLY A 16 4.41 3.22 -8.56
N GLU A 17 5.69 2.88 -8.67
CA GLU A 17 6.25 1.90 -9.61
C GLU A 17 7.13 0.85 -8.91
N HIS A 18 7.75 -0.05 -9.68
CA HIS A 18 8.46 -1.25 -9.22
C HIS A 18 9.49 -1.05 -8.09
N SER A 19 10.12 0.12 -8.04
CA SER A 19 11.16 0.42 -7.05
C SER A 19 10.61 0.92 -5.70
N GLN A 20 9.28 1.01 -5.55
CA GLN A 20 8.62 1.50 -4.35
C GLN A 20 9.08 0.70 -3.13
N THR A 21 9.65 1.40 -2.16
CA THR A 21 10.36 0.78 -1.03
C THR A 21 9.42 0.13 -0.04
N ALA A 22 8.33 0.79 0.35
CA ALA A 22 7.42 0.27 1.36
C ALA A 22 6.75 -1.04 0.91
N PHE A 23 6.25 -1.08 -0.31
CA PHE A 23 5.65 -2.23 -0.97
C PHE A 23 6.62 -3.42 -1.01
N ALA A 24 7.85 -3.20 -1.49
CA ALA A 24 8.87 -4.25 -1.55
C ALA A 24 9.26 -4.77 -0.16
N LEU A 25 9.27 -3.90 0.86
CA LEU A 25 9.55 -4.28 2.24
C LEU A 25 8.39 -5.05 2.88
N GLY A 26 7.12 -4.73 2.55
CA GLY A 26 5.94 -5.47 3.02
C GLY A 26 6.02 -6.96 2.67
N PHE A 27 6.20 -7.26 1.37
CA PHE A 27 6.40 -8.64 0.90
C PHE A 27 7.64 -9.30 1.50
N SER A 28 8.74 -8.53 1.66
CA SER A 28 9.96 -9.07 2.27
C SER A 28 9.75 -9.45 3.72
N LEU A 29 8.95 -8.68 4.45
CA LEU A 29 8.66 -8.89 5.86
C LEU A 29 7.80 -10.12 6.04
N ASP A 30 6.74 -10.27 5.24
CA ASP A 30 5.89 -11.47 5.24
C ASP A 30 6.70 -12.73 4.95
N TYR A 31 7.54 -12.67 3.91
CA TYR A 31 8.46 -13.76 3.59
C TYR A 31 9.40 -14.08 4.76
N ALA A 32 10.06 -13.06 5.32
CA ALA A 32 11.02 -13.25 6.41
C ALA A 32 10.36 -13.88 7.64
N ARG A 33 9.14 -13.44 8.00
CA ARG A 33 8.36 -14.01 9.10
C ARG A 33 7.95 -15.46 8.80
N ARG A 34 7.42 -15.73 7.60
CA ARG A 34 6.97 -17.08 7.19
C ARG A 34 8.12 -18.10 7.16
N MET A 35 9.32 -17.64 6.81
CA MET A 35 10.52 -18.48 6.77
C MET A 35 11.30 -18.49 8.10
N ASN A 36 10.78 -17.87 9.16
CA ASN A 36 11.44 -17.70 10.46
C ASN A 36 12.84 -17.05 10.37
N ASN A 37 13.08 -16.21 9.36
CA ASN A 37 14.31 -15.43 9.21
C ASN A 37 14.22 -14.16 10.07
N THR A 38 14.41 -14.33 11.38
CA THR A 38 14.24 -13.27 12.39
C THR A 38 15.20 -12.10 12.18
N VAL A 39 16.45 -12.36 11.78
CA VAL A 39 17.46 -11.32 11.51
C VAL A 39 17.01 -10.42 10.37
N PHE A 40 16.48 -10.99 9.28
CA PHE A 40 16.02 -10.20 8.16
C PHE A 40 14.72 -9.45 8.46
N ALA A 41 13.78 -10.07 9.19
CA ALA A 41 12.56 -9.40 9.63
C ALA A 41 12.87 -8.18 10.52
N GLN A 42 13.77 -8.33 11.49
CA GLN A 42 14.21 -7.23 12.36
C GLN A 42 14.89 -6.11 11.57
N LEU A 43 15.74 -6.44 10.60
CA LEU A 43 16.36 -5.44 9.73
C LEU A 43 15.30 -4.65 8.96
N ILE A 44 14.27 -5.32 8.42
CA ILE A 44 13.18 -4.64 7.71
C ILE A 44 12.41 -3.73 8.67
N GLU A 45 11.95 -4.25 9.81
CA GLU A 45 11.22 -3.49 10.83
C GLU A 45 11.97 -2.22 11.25
N GLN A 46 13.27 -2.34 11.57
CA GLN A 46 14.11 -1.21 11.96
C GLN A 46 14.23 -0.16 10.86
N ARG A 47 14.42 -0.58 9.61
CA ARG A 47 14.59 0.35 8.49
C ARG A 47 13.28 1.01 8.09
N SER A 48 12.16 0.29 8.16
CA SER A 48 10.83 0.85 7.97
C SER A 48 10.54 1.94 8.99
N LEU A 49 10.84 1.70 10.28
CA LEU A 49 10.68 2.74 11.32
C LEU A 49 11.53 3.97 11.01
N VAL A 50 12.82 3.79 10.67
CA VAL A 50 13.71 4.92 10.29
C VAL A 50 13.16 5.73 9.11
N PHE A 51 12.52 5.08 8.13
CA PHE A 51 12.03 5.74 6.94
C PHE A 51 10.66 6.41 7.12
N PHE A 52 9.78 5.84 7.94
CA PHE A 52 8.34 6.11 7.86
C PHE A 52 7.71 6.51 9.20
N SER A 53 8.36 6.26 10.35
CA SER A 53 7.70 6.49 11.66
C SER A 53 7.44 7.97 11.96
N SER A 54 8.18 8.88 11.31
CA SER A 54 8.03 10.33 11.48
C SER A 54 7.08 10.98 10.48
N ASP A 55 6.58 10.23 9.51
CA ASP A 55 5.80 10.78 8.41
C ASP A 55 4.38 11.12 8.86
N LYS A 56 3.91 12.30 8.44
CA LYS A 56 2.63 12.90 8.83
C LYS A 56 2.06 13.68 7.66
N ASN A 57 0.74 13.85 7.62
CA ASN A 57 0.04 14.62 6.59
C ASN A 57 0.49 14.23 5.17
N TYR A 58 0.48 12.94 4.84
CA TYR A 58 0.99 12.46 3.55
C TYR A 58 0.26 13.13 2.38
N PRO A 59 0.98 13.66 1.36
CA PRO A 59 0.40 14.43 0.27
C PRO A 59 -0.24 13.53 -0.78
N PHE A 60 -1.40 12.93 -0.46
CA PHE A 60 -2.14 12.06 -1.38
C PHE A 60 -2.55 12.73 -2.69
N ASN A 61 -2.51 14.07 -2.78
CA ASN A 61 -2.76 14.81 -4.02
C ASN A 61 -1.65 14.65 -5.09
N TYR A 62 -0.51 14.02 -4.75
CA TYR A 62 0.55 13.68 -5.71
C TYR A 62 0.41 12.30 -6.33
N GLU A 63 -0.56 11.48 -5.89
CA GLU A 63 -0.84 10.18 -6.48
C GLU A 63 -2.33 10.05 -6.86
N PRO A 64 -2.69 9.37 -7.96
CA PRO A 64 -1.77 8.67 -8.85
C PRO A 64 -1.08 9.59 -9.87
N SER A 65 0.15 9.22 -10.24
CA SER A 65 0.80 9.62 -11.49
C SER A 65 0.26 8.79 -12.65
N GLY A 66 0.54 9.20 -13.89
CA GLY A 66 -0.11 8.64 -15.09
C GLY A 66 0.11 7.14 -15.35
N GLU A 67 1.14 6.54 -14.76
CA GLU A 67 1.51 5.13 -14.95
C GLU A 67 1.75 4.40 -13.62
N ASP A 68 1.26 4.96 -12.52
CA ASP A 68 1.38 4.32 -11.21
C ASP A 68 0.58 3.01 -11.21
N PHE A 69 1.16 1.95 -10.66
CA PHE A 69 0.46 0.70 -10.31
C PHE A 69 0.52 0.41 -8.80
N LEU A 70 1.18 1.27 -8.02
CA LEU A 70 1.21 1.26 -6.56
C LEU A 70 0.86 2.64 -6.02
N SER A 71 0.05 2.69 -4.95
CA SER A 71 -0.08 3.88 -4.12
C SER A 71 1.06 3.91 -3.13
N ALA A 72 1.88 4.95 -3.15
CA ALA A 72 3.01 5.05 -2.24
C ALA A 72 2.55 5.33 -0.80
N GLY A 73 1.49 6.11 -0.63
CA GLY A 73 0.89 6.37 0.68
C GLY A 73 0.25 5.13 1.29
N LEU A 74 -0.53 4.37 0.52
CA LEU A 74 -1.16 3.13 1.02
C LEU A 74 -0.14 2.01 1.21
N ALA A 75 0.91 1.93 0.39
CA ALA A 75 2.00 0.96 0.61
C ALA A 75 2.79 1.25 1.89
N GLU A 76 2.99 2.52 2.23
CA GLU A 76 3.58 2.90 3.50
C GLU A 76 2.68 2.52 4.67
N ALA A 77 1.39 2.87 4.62
CA ALA A 77 0.44 2.51 5.66
C ALA A 77 0.31 0.98 5.82
N ASP A 78 0.30 0.22 4.71
CA ASP A 78 0.28 -1.23 4.71
C ASP A 78 1.53 -1.83 5.37
N LEU A 79 2.72 -1.31 5.04
CA LEU A 79 3.95 -1.75 5.70
C LEU A 79 3.94 -1.41 7.20
N MET A 80 3.47 -0.22 7.56
CA MET A 80 3.56 0.27 8.93
C MET A 80 2.63 -0.48 9.89
N HIS A 81 1.44 -0.93 9.46
CA HIS A 81 0.63 -1.80 10.31
C HIS A 81 1.32 -3.15 10.59
N ARG A 82 2.03 -3.71 9.59
CA ARG A 82 2.79 -4.95 9.75
C ARG A 82 3.96 -4.78 10.71
N VAL A 83 4.63 -3.62 10.69
CA VAL A 83 5.80 -3.29 11.52
C VAL A 83 5.40 -2.96 12.95
N MET A 84 4.30 -2.22 13.15
CA MET A 84 3.79 -1.82 14.47
C MET A 84 2.82 -2.84 15.09
N ASN A 85 2.78 -4.07 14.56
CA ASN A 85 1.80 -5.09 14.93
C ASN A 85 1.84 -5.55 16.40
N LYS A 86 2.94 -5.31 17.13
CA LYS A 86 3.07 -5.68 18.55
C LYS A 86 2.11 -4.89 19.44
N ASN A 87 1.75 -3.68 19.03
CA ASN A 87 0.79 -2.83 19.72
C ASN A 87 -0.06 -2.10 18.67
N PRO A 88 -1.27 -2.60 18.35
CA PRO A 88 -2.14 -2.00 17.33
C PRO A 88 -2.42 -0.50 17.55
N GLN A 89 -2.39 -0.03 18.80
CA GLN A 89 -2.60 1.38 19.11
C GLN A 89 -1.46 2.30 18.59
N ASP A 90 -0.24 1.78 18.45
CA ASP A 90 0.88 2.54 17.88
C ASP A 90 0.62 2.81 16.40
N PHE A 91 0.12 1.82 15.66
CA PHE A 91 -0.28 2.00 14.26
C PHE A 91 -1.44 2.98 14.14
N VAL A 92 -2.51 2.81 14.94
CA VAL A 92 -3.68 3.71 14.89
C VAL A 92 -3.27 5.17 15.13
N LYS A 93 -2.43 5.41 16.14
CA LYS A 93 -1.93 6.75 16.44
C LYS A 93 -1.12 7.32 15.27
N TRP A 94 -0.17 6.54 14.74
CA TRP A 94 0.64 6.95 13.59
C TRP A 94 -0.23 7.21 12.36
N PHE A 95 -1.19 6.33 12.06
CA PHE A 95 -2.06 6.42 10.89
C PHE A 95 -2.98 7.64 10.96
N ASN A 96 -3.44 8.04 12.15
CA ASN A 96 -4.21 9.27 12.34
C ASN A 96 -3.39 10.54 12.11
N GLU A 97 -2.09 10.52 12.39
CA GLU A 97 -1.18 11.64 12.06
C GLU A 97 -0.77 11.63 10.58
N PHE A 98 -0.62 10.43 9.99
CA PHE A 98 -0.29 10.21 8.58
C PHE A 98 -1.43 10.63 7.65
N LEU A 99 -2.65 10.17 7.92
CA LEU A 99 -3.91 10.52 7.27
C LEU A 99 -4.76 11.38 8.22
N SER A 100 -4.36 12.65 8.34
CA SER A 100 -4.96 13.59 9.29
C SER A 100 -6.31 14.18 8.82
N THR A 101 -6.71 13.94 7.57
CA THR A 101 -7.97 14.45 7.03
C THR A 101 -9.17 13.65 7.54
N GLU A 102 -10.22 14.34 8.00
CA GLU A 102 -11.47 13.70 8.42
C GLU A 102 -12.15 12.95 7.27
N THR A 103 -12.09 13.52 6.07
CA THR A 103 -12.54 12.90 4.83
C THR A 103 -11.38 12.21 4.12
N LEU A 104 -11.65 11.06 3.50
CA LEU A 104 -10.67 10.40 2.66
C LEU A 104 -10.32 11.28 1.44
N PRO A 105 -9.04 11.39 1.05
CA PRO A 105 -8.62 12.10 -0.15
C PRO A 105 -9.32 11.53 -1.39
N SER A 106 -9.92 12.41 -2.20
CA SER A 106 -10.58 12.01 -3.45
C SER A 106 -9.61 11.37 -4.46
N SER A 107 -8.31 11.62 -4.33
CA SER A 107 -7.26 11.02 -5.18
C SER A 107 -7.06 9.51 -4.94
N LEU A 108 -7.62 8.97 -3.86
CA LEU A 108 -7.64 7.53 -3.61
C LEU A 108 -8.81 6.81 -4.29
N GLU A 109 -9.81 7.56 -4.79
CA GLU A 109 -10.85 6.97 -5.64
C GLU A 109 -10.23 6.32 -6.89
N PRO A 110 -10.89 5.29 -7.45
CA PRO A 110 -10.39 4.65 -8.66
C PRO A 110 -10.17 5.66 -9.79
N PRO A 111 -8.98 5.71 -10.41
CA PRO A 111 -8.70 6.62 -11.51
C PRO A 111 -9.45 6.22 -12.79
N LEU A 112 -9.54 7.16 -13.72
CA LEU A 112 -9.95 6.86 -15.09
C LEU A 112 -8.83 6.07 -15.79
N ILE A 113 -9.16 4.88 -16.28
CA ILE A 113 -8.28 4.06 -17.11
C ILE A 113 -8.62 4.38 -18.57
N ALA A 114 -7.86 5.30 -19.18
CA ALA A 114 -8.21 5.87 -20.49
C ALA A 114 -8.07 4.87 -21.65
N ASP A 115 -7.04 4.02 -21.61
CA ASP A 115 -6.77 3.00 -22.63
C ASP A 115 -6.24 1.72 -21.96
N PRO A 116 -7.05 0.65 -21.85
CA PRO A 116 -6.62 -0.61 -21.26
C PRO A 116 -5.74 -1.47 -22.18
N THR A 117 -5.53 -1.06 -23.44
CA THR A 117 -4.66 -1.77 -24.39
C THR A 117 -3.23 -1.21 -24.39
N ASP A 118 -3.03 -0.01 -23.86
CA ASP A 118 -1.71 0.58 -23.68
C ASP A 118 -1.00 -0.08 -22.47
N PRO A 119 0.23 -0.62 -22.65
CA PRO A 119 0.92 -1.39 -21.62
C PRO A 119 1.36 -0.54 -20.41
N LYS A 120 1.37 0.79 -20.53
CA LYS A 120 1.67 1.69 -19.42
C LYS A 120 0.41 2.22 -18.75
N LEU A 121 -0.62 2.58 -19.51
CA LEU A 121 -1.87 3.10 -18.92
C LEU A 121 -2.67 2.00 -18.20
N ILE A 122 -2.54 0.73 -18.62
CA ILE A 122 -3.14 -0.41 -17.90
C ILE A 122 -2.58 -0.57 -16.48
N HIS A 123 -1.44 0.04 -16.14
CA HIS A 123 -0.94 0.09 -14.76
C HIS A 123 -1.97 0.65 -13.79
N LEU A 124 -2.84 1.56 -14.22
CA LEU A 124 -3.91 2.11 -13.37
C LEU A 124 -4.96 1.07 -12.98
N ALA A 125 -5.14 -0.01 -13.76
CA ALA A 125 -5.91 -1.18 -13.33
C ALA A 125 -5.18 -1.93 -12.21
N GLY A 126 -3.87 -2.16 -12.38
CA GLY A 126 -2.99 -2.73 -11.35
C GLY A 126 -2.97 -1.90 -10.06
N LEU A 127 -2.98 -0.57 -10.18
CA LEU A 127 -3.12 0.37 -9.07
C LEU A 127 -4.41 0.15 -8.29
N CYS A 128 -5.53 0.03 -8.99
CA CYS A 128 -6.81 -0.22 -8.35
C CYS A 128 -6.74 -1.50 -7.48
N ILE A 129 -6.21 -2.59 -8.02
CA ILE A 129 -6.14 -3.86 -7.27
C ILE A 129 -5.14 -3.78 -6.11
N SER A 130 -3.96 -3.20 -6.34
CA SER A 130 -2.97 -3.05 -5.27
C SER A 130 -3.47 -2.14 -4.15
N ARG A 131 -4.19 -1.05 -4.48
CA ARG A 131 -4.88 -0.19 -3.50
C ARG A 131 -5.90 -0.98 -2.69
N ALA A 132 -6.74 -1.79 -3.34
CA ALA A 132 -7.74 -2.59 -2.64
C ALA A 132 -7.08 -3.54 -1.62
N TRP A 133 -6.06 -4.28 -2.06
CA TRP A 133 -5.32 -5.20 -1.18
C TRP A 133 -4.68 -4.50 0.03
N MET A 134 -4.03 -3.36 -0.18
CA MET A 134 -3.43 -2.58 0.90
C MET A 134 -4.49 -1.97 1.84
N LEU A 135 -5.61 -1.50 1.29
CA LEU A 135 -6.72 -0.97 2.08
C LEU A 135 -7.35 -2.03 2.98
N GLU A 136 -7.50 -3.28 2.50
CA GLU A 136 -7.99 -4.39 3.33
C GLU A 136 -7.07 -4.64 4.54
N GLY A 137 -5.75 -4.70 4.31
CA GLY A 137 -4.77 -4.84 5.40
C GLY A 137 -4.85 -3.71 6.43
N ILE A 138 -5.01 -2.46 5.96
CA ILE A 138 -5.19 -1.30 6.84
C ILE A 138 -6.50 -1.40 7.62
N VAL A 139 -7.60 -1.77 6.97
CA VAL A 139 -8.93 -1.93 7.61
C VAL A 139 -8.90 -2.99 8.71
N ASP A 140 -8.16 -4.08 8.53
CA ASP A 140 -8.01 -5.13 9.53
C ASP A 140 -7.17 -4.68 10.73
N ALA A 141 -6.26 -3.72 10.55
CA ALA A 141 -5.43 -3.17 11.61
C ALA A 141 -6.15 -2.10 12.47
N LEU A 142 -7.26 -1.52 11.98
CA LEU A 142 -8.05 -0.53 12.72
C LEU A 142 -9.01 -1.21 13.72
N SER A 143 -9.17 -0.62 14.92
CA SER A 143 -10.04 -1.18 15.97
C SER A 143 -11.53 -1.02 15.63
N PHE A 144 -12.37 -1.81 16.30
CA PHE A 144 -13.83 -1.70 16.23
C PHE A 144 -14.42 -0.73 17.28
N ASP A 145 -13.68 0.30 17.69
CA ASP A 145 -14.23 1.33 18.58
C ASP A 145 -15.08 2.36 17.81
N THR A 146 -15.93 3.08 18.53
CA THR A 146 -17.02 3.88 17.95
C THR A 146 -16.56 4.98 16.99
N GLU A 147 -15.40 5.59 17.22
CA GLU A 147 -14.86 6.68 16.39
C GLU A 147 -14.12 6.13 15.17
N GLN A 148 -13.32 5.07 15.35
CA GLN A 148 -12.60 4.43 14.25
C GLN A 148 -13.52 3.66 13.30
N ASN A 149 -14.70 3.24 13.77
CA ASN A 149 -15.69 2.54 12.94
C ASN A 149 -16.08 3.32 11.68
N ASN A 150 -16.20 4.65 11.75
CA ASN A 150 -16.56 5.44 10.56
C ASN A 150 -15.42 5.42 9.51
N ARG A 151 -14.19 5.73 9.93
CA ARG A 151 -13.01 5.73 9.03
C ARG A 151 -12.74 4.34 8.47
N ARG A 152 -12.84 3.30 9.30
CA ARG A 152 -12.71 1.90 8.88
C ARG A 152 -13.74 1.54 7.80
N ASN A 153 -15.00 1.91 8.00
CA ASN A 153 -16.05 1.67 7.00
C ASN A 153 -15.79 2.43 5.69
N GLN A 154 -15.35 3.69 5.75
CA GLN A 154 -15.00 4.46 4.55
C GLN A 154 -13.85 3.81 3.76
N LEU A 155 -12.79 3.36 4.44
CA LEU A 155 -11.66 2.67 3.81
C LEU A 155 -12.09 1.32 3.22
N PHE A 156 -12.99 0.59 3.89
CA PHE A 156 -13.53 -0.65 3.39
C PHE A 156 -14.36 -0.46 2.11
N GLU A 157 -15.26 0.54 2.08
CA GLU A 157 -16.02 0.88 0.87
C GLU A 157 -15.09 1.34 -0.27
N LEU A 158 -14.04 2.10 0.05
CA LEU A 158 -13.04 2.53 -0.91
C LEU A 158 -12.25 1.35 -1.48
N SER A 159 -11.91 0.36 -0.65
CA SER A 159 -11.28 -0.89 -1.09
C SER A 159 -12.16 -1.60 -2.13
N LYS A 160 -13.45 -1.79 -1.83
CA LYS A 160 -14.38 -2.45 -2.76
C LYS A 160 -14.50 -1.72 -4.10
N ARG A 161 -14.56 -0.38 -4.10
CA ARG A 161 -14.60 0.42 -5.34
C ARG A 161 -13.34 0.23 -6.18
N ASN A 162 -12.18 0.22 -5.54
CA ASN A 162 -10.89 -0.04 -6.18
C ASN A 162 -10.84 -1.48 -6.74
N ALA A 163 -11.19 -2.49 -5.94
CA ALA A 163 -11.23 -3.89 -6.38
C ALA A 163 -12.15 -4.06 -7.60
N GLN A 164 -13.39 -3.54 -7.54
CA GLN A 164 -14.34 -3.65 -8.63
C GLN A 164 -13.80 -3.00 -9.92
N THR A 165 -13.22 -1.81 -9.83
CA THR A 165 -12.70 -1.08 -11.00
C THR A 165 -11.51 -1.81 -11.61
N GLY A 166 -10.55 -2.23 -10.78
CA GLY A 166 -9.35 -2.95 -11.24
C GLY A 166 -9.71 -4.28 -11.88
N LEU A 167 -10.56 -5.08 -11.25
CA LEU A 167 -10.97 -6.38 -11.77
C LEU A 167 -11.79 -6.26 -13.07
N THR A 168 -12.61 -5.22 -13.21
CA THR A 168 -13.38 -4.98 -14.45
C THR A 168 -12.47 -4.55 -15.61
N ALA A 169 -11.39 -3.84 -15.32
CA ALA A 169 -10.48 -3.31 -16.33
C ALA A 169 -9.45 -4.34 -16.83
N ILE A 170 -9.22 -5.42 -16.07
CA ILE A 170 -8.29 -6.48 -16.48
C ILE A 170 -9.01 -7.47 -17.39
N ASP A 171 -8.48 -7.61 -18.60
CA ASP A 171 -8.78 -8.75 -19.48
C ASP A 171 -7.79 -9.87 -19.16
N GLU A 172 -8.31 -11.00 -18.68
CA GLU A 172 -7.53 -12.22 -18.37
C GLU A 172 -6.80 -12.78 -19.60
N ASN A 173 -7.23 -12.43 -20.81
CA ASN A 173 -6.63 -12.88 -22.07
C ASN A 173 -5.37 -12.11 -22.47
N ASN A 174 -5.04 -11.01 -21.79
CA ASN A 174 -3.85 -10.21 -22.04
C ASN A 174 -2.88 -10.29 -20.85
N TYR A 175 -1.63 -10.72 -21.10
CA TYR A 175 -0.60 -10.85 -20.06
C TYR A 175 -0.36 -9.56 -19.26
N GLU A 176 -0.40 -8.41 -19.93
CA GLU A 176 -0.21 -7.08 -19.32
C GLU A 176 -1.29 -6.75 -18.28
N GLY A 177 -2.50 -7.32 -18.40
CA GLY A 177 -3.55 -7.26 -17.39
C GLY A 177 -3.46 -8.41 -16.38
N GLY A 178 -3.29 -9.65 -16.86
CA GLY A 178 -3.42 -10.86 -16.02
C GLY A 178 -2.36 -11.02 -14.93
N HIS A 179 -1.15 -10.46 -15.08
CA HIS A 179 -0.10 -10.63 -14.06
C HIS A 179 -0.40 -9.94 -12.73
N TRP A 180 -1.27 -8.92 -12.74
CA TRP A 180 -1.75 -8.27 -11.52
C TRP A 180 -2.61 -9.22 -10.67
N LEU A 181 -3.44 -10.06 -11.32
CA LEU A 181 -4.31 -11.01 -10.63
C LEU A 181 -3.49 -12.02 -9.81
N GLY A 182 -2.44 -12.60 -10.39
CA GLY A 182 -1.60 -13.56 -9.67
C GLY A 182 -0.82 -12.97 -8.49
N THR A 183 -0.71 -11.64 -8.40
CA THR A 183 0.01 -10.95 -7.32
C THR A 183 -0.94 -10.42 -6.24
N PHE A 184 -2.14 -9.98 -6.62
CA PHE A 184 -3.03 -9.19 -5.76
C PHE A 184 -4.48 -9.68 -5.63
N ALA A 185 -4.93 -10.62 -6.45
CA ALA A 185 -6.31 -11.13 -6.47
C ALA A 185 -6.44 -12.55 -5.87
#